data_AF-A0A6P0Z9L5-F1
#
_entry.id   AF-A0A6P0Z9L5-F1
#
_cell.length_a   1.000
_cell.length_b   1.000
_cell.length_c   1.000
_cell.angle_alpha   90.00
_cell.angle_beta   90.00
_cell.angle_gamma   90.00
#
_symmetry.space_group_name_H-M   'P 1'
#
loop_
_entity.id
_entity.type
_entity.pdbx_description
1 polymer ?
#
loop_
_entity_poly.entity_id
_entity_poly.type
_entity_poly.pdbx_seq_one_letter_code
_entity_poly.pdbx_strand_id
1 'polypeptide(L)'
;FGVFQDDPDITSNAYSSRGSFSDFQEAVSQRWDQGYDLVDVEYADGVWFGVFQDDPDITSNAYSSRGSFSDFQEAVSQRWDQGYDLVDVAYGNGTWFGVFHA
;
A
#
# COMPACT_ATOMS: atom_id res chain seq x y z
N PHE A 1 -11.69 -1.13 -5.16
CA PHE A 1 -11.91 -1.62 -6.54
C PHE A 1 -10.53 -2.08 -6.95
N GLY A 2 -10.28 -3.39 -7.00
CA GLY A 2 -8.93 -3.91 -7.16
C GLY A 2 -8.28 -3.49 -8.49
N VAL A 3 -7.02 -3.09 -8.45
CA VAL A 3 -6.17 -3.01 -9.64
C VAL A 3 -5.88 -4.44 -10.12
N PHE A 4 -6.38 -4.80 -11.30
CA PHE A 4 -5.99 -6.02 -12.00
C PHE A 4 -5.06 -5.62 -13.14
N GLN A 5 -3.78 -5.96 -13.01
CA GLN A 5 -2.77 -5.75 -14.04
C GLN A 5 -2.47 -7.09 -14.71
N ASP A 6 -2.60 -7.12 -16.04
CA ASP A 6 -2.13 -8.23 -16.87
C ASP A 6 -0.72 -7.85 -17.35
N ASP A 7 0.25 -8.13 -16.51
CA ASP A 7 1.67 -7.90 -16.77
C ASP A 7 2.40 -9.25 -16.88
N PRO A 8 3.05 -9.57 -18.01
CA PRO A 8 3.77 -10.82 -18.16
C PRO A 8 4.99 -10.94 -17.22
N ASP A 9 5.50 -9.83 -16.70
CA ASP A 9 6.67 -9.80 -15.82
C ASP A 9 6.29 -9.98 -14.34
N ILE A 10 5.02 -9.79 -13.97
CA ILE A 10 4.45 -10.16 -12.67
C ILE A 10 4.09 -11.65 -12.68
N THR A 11 4.72 -12.44 -11.81
CA THR A 11 4.56 -13.91 -11.82
C THR A 11 3.72 -14.45 -10.67
N SER A 12 3.50 -13.65 -9.64
CA SER A 12 2.79 -14.03 -8.43
C SER A 12 2.02 -12.86 -7.83
N ASN A 13 0.83 -13.17 -7.30
CA ASN A 13 0.01 -12.23 -6.56
C ASN A 13 -0.28 -12.79 -5.17
N ALA A 14 -0.43 -11.89 -4.20
CA ALA A 14 -0.82 -12.24 -2.84
C ALA A 14 -1.83 -11.23 -2.28
N TYR A 15 -2.51 -11.60 -1.20
CA TYR A 15 -3.35 -10.67 -0.45
C TYR A 15 -3.15 -10.84 1.07
N SER A 16 -3.61 -9.84 1.81
CA SER A 16 -3.75 -9.88 3.27
C SER A 16 -5.01 -9.15 3.70
N SER A 17 -5.70 -9.68 4.71
CA SER A 17 -6.83 -9.02 5.36
C SER A 17 -6.60 -9.00 6.87
N ARG A 18 -6.74 -7.84 7.52
CA ARG A 18 -6.52 -7.68 8.96
C ARG A 18 -7.57 -6.73 9.56
N GLY A 19 -8.12 -7.10 10.71
CA GLY A 19 -9.13 -6.28 11.41
C GLY A 19 -8.54 -5.11 12.19
N SER A 20 -7.23 -5.13 12.44
CA SER A 20 -6.53 -4.02 13.11
C SER A 20 -5.51 -3.39 12.16
N PHE A 21 -5.27 -2.11 12.35
CA PHE A 21 -4.28 -1.37 11.55
C PHE A 21 -2.85 -1.85 11.85
N SER A 22 -2.52 -2.14 13.10
CA SER A 22 -1.21 -2.67 13.49
C SER A 22 -0.91 -4.02 12.83
N ASP A 23 -1.86 -4.95 12.85
CA ASP A 23 -1.65 -6.26 12.24
C ASP A 23 -1.55 -6.15 10.71
N PHE A 24 -2.22 -5.15 10.12
CA PHE A 24 -2.08 -4.84 8.70
C PHE A 24 -0.67 -4.35 8.38
N GLN A 25 -0.11 -3.42 9.15
CA GLN A 25 1.28 -2.97 8.98
C GLN A 25 2.29 -4.11 9.12
N GLU A 26 2.08 -5.01 10.09
CA GLU A 26 2.91 -6.22 10.24
C GLU A 26 2.79 -7.13 9.01
N ALA A 27 1.58 -7.32 8.48
CA ALA A 27 1.39 -8.11 7.28
C ALA A 27 2.05 -7.49 6.04
N VAL A 28 2.03 -6.16 5.91
CA VAL A 28 2.76 -5.45 4.83
C VAL A 28 4.26 -5.71 4.94
N SER A 29 4.84 -5.53 6.13
CA SER A 29 6.27 -5.82 6.36
C SER A 29 6.64 -7.26 6.03
N GLN A 30 5.81 -8.23 6.45
CA GLN A 30 6.06 -9.65 6.15
C GLN A 30 6.00 -9.96 4.65
N ARG A 31 5.16 -9.25 3.87
CA ARG A 31 5.08 -9.40 2.42
C ARG A 31 6.27 -8.77 1.72
N TRP A 32 6.72 -7.62 2.17
CA TRP A 32 7.97 -7.00 1.71
C TRP A 32 9.17 -7.93 1.92
N ASP A 33 9.27 -8.57 3.10
CA ASP A 33 10.33 -9.57 3.38
C ASP A 33 10.26 -10.81 2.46
N GLN A 34 9.09 -11.08 1.89
CA GLN A 34 8.86 -12.18 0.94
C GLN A 34 9.10 -11.77 -0.52
N GLY A 35 9.46 -10.52 -0.79
CA GLY A 35 9.66 -10.00 -2.14
C GLY A 35 8.37 -9.62 -2.87
N TYR A 36 7.31 -9.31 -2.13
CA TYR A 36 6.09 -8.74 -2.70
C TYR A 36 5.94 -7.27 -2.33
N ASP A 37 5.40 -6.47 -3.24
CA ASP A 37 5.08 -5.06 -3.08
C ASP A 37 3.59 -4.88 -2.84
N LEU A 38 3.22 -3.99 -1.92
CA LEU A 38 1.82 -3.60 -1.73
C LEU A 38 1.44 -2.69 -2.90
N VAL A 39 0.41 -3.03 -3.66
CA VAL A 39 -0.02 -2.27 -4.85
C VAL A 39 -1.40 -1.64 -4.72
N ASP A 40 -2.22 -2.15 -3.80
CA ASP A 40 -3.59 -1.69 -3.59
C ASP A 40 -3.98 -1.92 -2.12
N VAL A 41 -4.77 -1.01 -1.56
CA VAL A 41 -5.28 -1.11 -0.21
C VAL A 41 -6.72 -0.59 -0.12
N GLU A 42 -7.56 -1.31 0.60
CA GLU A 42 -8.88 -0.82 0.98
C GLU A 42 -9.18 -1.05 2.45
N TYR A 43 -10.06 -0.18 2.97
CA TYR A 43 -10.71 -0.42 4.25
C TYR A 43 -12.21 -0.54 4.06
N ALA A 44 -12.76 -1.69 4.44
CA ALA A 44 -14.19 -1.94 4.40
C ALA A 44 -14.59 -2.92 5.52
N ASP A 45 -15.78 -2.73 6.09
CA ASP A 45 -16.36 -3.61 7.11
C ASP A 45 -15.42 -3.95 8.29
N GLY A 46 -14.67 -2.95 8.77
CA GLY A 46 -13.74 -3.15 9.89
C GLY A 46 -12.43 -3.85 9.51
N VAL A 47 -12.16 -4.05 8.22
CA VAL A 47 -11.01 -4.81 7.73
C VAL A 47 -10.18 -3.95 6.78
N TRP A 48 -8.88 -3.93 7.02
CA TRP A 48 -7.89 -3.52 6.03
C TRP A 48 -7.57 -4.70 5.13
N PHE A 49 -7.71 -4.49 3.83
CA PHE A 49 -7.41 -5.46 2.79
C PHE A 49 -6.30 -4.88 1.91
N GLY A 50 -5.28 -5.68 1.61
CA GLY A 50 -4.19 -5.27 0.74
C GLY A 50 -3.89 -6.33 -0.30
N VAL A 51 -3.61 -5.89 -1.53
CA VAL A 51 -3.17 -6.73 -2.65
C VAL A 51 -1.68 -6.49 -2.88
N PHE A 52 -0.96 -7.56 -3.16
CA PHE A 52 0.48 -7.55 -3.33
C PHE A 52 0.91 -8.28 -4.59
N GLN A 53 2.02 -7.86 -5.20
CA GLN A 53 2.57 -8.39 -6.45
C GLN A 53 4.09 -8.51 -6.35
N ASP A 54 4.69 -9.42 -7.14
CA ASP A 54 6.16 -9.55 -7.29
C ASP A 54 6.65 -8.79 -8.52
N ASP A 55 6.27 -7.52 -8.64
CA ASP A 55 6.53 -6.71 -9.82
C ASP A 55 8.02 -6.29 -9.89
N PRO A 56 8.77 -6.75 -10.91
CA PRO A 56 10.19 -6.43 -11.03
C PRO A 56 10.46 -4.95 -11.38
N ASP A 57 9.45 -4.21 -11.84
CA ASP A 57 9.58 -2.78 -12.15
C ASP A 57 9.47 -1.90 -10.89
N ILE A 58 8.98 -2.44 -9.77
CA ILE A 58 8.99 -1.75 -8.47
C ILE A 58 10.37 -1.91 -7.83
N THR A 59 11.17 -0.84 -7.87
CA THR A 59 12.52 -0.86 -7.28
C THR A 59 12.51 -0.51 -5.80
N SER A 60 11.48 0.22 -5.35
CA SER A 60 11.25 0.53 -3.95
C SER A 60 9.77 0.69 -3.63
N ASN A 61 9.33 0.13 -2.50
CA ASN A 61 7.98 0.30 -1.99
C ASN A 61 7.96 1.13 -0.70
N ALA A 62 6.84 1.81 -0.46
CA ALA A 62 6.61 2.54 0.76
C ALA A 62 5.13 2.70 1.04
N TYR A 63 4.80 3.01 2.30
CA TYR A 63 3.49 3.57 2.65
C TYR A 63 3.65 4.81 3.54
N SER A 64 2.60 5.60 3.61
CA SER A 64 2.44 6.68 4.60
C SER A 64 1.03 6.63 5.18
N SER A 65 0.90 6.80 6.49
CA SER A 65 -0.40 6.88 7.16
C SER A 65 -0.53 8.10 8.06
N ARG A 66 -1.70 8.76 8.05
CA ARG A 66 -1.97 9.98 8.83
C ARG A 66 -3.43 10.05 9.29
N GLY A 67 -3.66 10.60 10.48
CA GLY A 67 -5.01 10.73 11.04
C GLY A 67 -5.83 11.90 10.47
N SER A 68 -5.16 12.89 9.86
CA SER A 68 -5.80 14.03 9.22
C SER A 68 -5.47 14.07 7.73
N PHE A 69 -6.38 14.65 6.94
CA PHE A 69 -6.15 14.79 5.51
C PHE A 69 -5.03 15.80 5.19
N SER A 70 -4.89 16.87 5.97
CA SER A 70 -3.81 17.86 5.78
C SER A 70 -2.43 17.23 5.98
N ASP A 71 -2.24 16.48 7.07
CA ASP A 71 -0.95 15.81 7.33
C ASP A 71 -0.68 14.73 6.27
N PHE A 72 -1.74 14.11 5.74
CA PHE A 72 -1.62 13.15 4.64
C PHE A 72 -1.14 13.83 3.36
N GLN A 73 -1.68 14.98 2.99
CA GLN A 73 -1.21 15.76 1.84
C GLN A 73 0.27 16.13 1.98
N GLU A 74 0.69 16.55 3.17
CA GLU A 74 2.11 16.82 3.45
C GLU A 74 2.98 15.56 3.29
N ALA A 75 2.51 14.42 3.79
CA ALA A 75 3.21 13.14 3.63
C ALA A 75 3.33 12.70 2.17
N VAL A 76 2.29 12.95 1.35
CA VAL A 76 2.33 12.71 -0.10
C VAL A 76 3.39 13.60 -0.76
N SER A 77 3.38 14.91 -0.51
CA SER A 77 4.41 15.82 -1.06
C SER A 77 5.83 15.41 -0.66
N GLN A 78 6.05 14.99 0.59
CA GLN A 78 7.35 14.50 1.04
C GLN A 78 7.79 13.22 0.32
N ARG A 79 6.87 12.35 -0.09
CA ARG A 79 7.18 11.13 -0.86
C ARG A 79 7.52 11.46 -2.32
N TRP A 80 6.80 12.41 -2.93
CA TRP A 80 7.15 12.93 -4.25
C TRP A 80 8.56 13.54 -4.27
N ASP A 81 8.93 14.32 -3.25
CA ASP A 81 10.28 14.88 -3.12
C ASP A 81 11.36 13.79 -2.96
N GLN A 82 10.99 12.60 -2.50
CA GLN A 82 11.86 11.43 -2.38
C GLN A 82 11.91 10.57 -3.66
N GLY A 83 11.16 10.94 -4.71
CA GLY A 83 11.11 10.24 -5.99
C GLY A 83 10.12 9.08 -6.04
N TYR A 84 9.21 8.96 -5.07
CA TYR A 84 8.14 7.97 -5.12
C TYR A 84 6.88 8.55 -5.76
N ASP A 85 6.15 7.73 -6.49
CA ASP A 85 4.81 8.02 -6.98
C ASP A 85 3.73 7.47 -6.02
N LEU A 86 2.61 8.17 -5.93
CA LEU A 86 1.44 7.72 -5.16
C LEU A 86 0.59 6.83 -6.06
N VAL A 87 0.46 5.55 -5.69
CA VAL A 87 -0.22 4.55 -6.55
C VAL A 87 -1.61 4.18 -6.05
N ASP A 88 -1.86 4.28 -4.74
CA ASP A 88 -3.19 4.05 -4.17
C ASP A 88 -3.40 4.81 -2.84
N VAL A 89 -4.66 5.09 -2.50
CA VAL A 89 -5.08 5.74 -1.25
C VAL A 89 -6.37 5.12 -0.70
N ALA A 90 -6.34 4.75 0.58
CA ALA A 90 -7.52 4.40 1.35
C ALA A 90 -7.71 5.30 2.57
N TYR A 91 -8.97 5.52 2.94
CA TYR A 91 -9.34 6.09 4.23
C TYR A 91 -10.21 5.11 5.00
N GLY A 92 -9.80 4.80 6.22
CA GLY A 92 -10.45 3.79 7.05
C GLY A 92 -10.14 3.95 8.52
N ASN A 93 -11.14 3.74 9.38
CA ASN A 93 -10.97 3.81 10.84
C ASN A 93 -10.23 5.09 11.33
N GLY A 94 -10.52 6.24 10.74
CA GLY A 94 -9.88 7.51 11.10
C GLY A 94 -8.46 7.70 10.58
N THR A 95 -7.98 6.86 9.66
CA THR A 95 -6.61 6.90 9.12
C THR A 95 -6.65 6.97 7.59
N TRP A 96 -5.93 7.93 7.03
CA TRP A 96 -5.51 7.95 5.64
C TRP A 96 -4.29 7.05 5.47
N PHE A 97 -4.28 6.23 4.44
CA PHE A 97 -3.17 5.35 4.08
C PHE A 97 -2.89 5.51 2.59
N GLY A 98 -1.64 5.81 2.25
CA GLY A 98 -1.19 5.91 0.87
C GLY A 98 -0.10 4.87 0.59
N VAL A 99 -0.18 4.24 -0.57
CA VAL A 99 0.80 3.29 -1.12
C VAL A 99 1.66 4.02 -2.14
N PHE A 100 2.97 3.78 -2.09
CA PHE A 100 3.93 4.49 -2.92
C PHE A 100 4.98 3.54 -3.52
N HIS A 101 5.39 3.79 -4.75
CA HIS A 101 6.43 3.03 -5.47
C HIS A 101 7.46 3.96 -6.10
N ALA A 102 8.68 3.46 -6.33
CA ALA A 102 9.75 4.13 -7.08
C ALA A 102 10.53 3.13 -7.93
#